data_AF-A0A942BPC9-F1
#
_entry.id   AF-A0A942BPC9-F1
#
_cell.length_a   1.000
_cell.length_b   1.000
_cell.length_c   1.000
_cell.angle_alpha   90.00
_cell.angle_beta   90.00
_cell.angle_gamma   90.00
#
_symmetry.space_group_name_H-M   'P 1'
#
loop_
_entity.id
_entity.type
_entity.pdbx_description
1 polymer ?
#
loop_
_entity_poly.entity_id
_entity_poly.type
_entity_poly.pdbx_seq_one_letter_code
_entity_poly.pdbx_strand_id
1 'polypeptide(L)' 'MPEAGEALGYWDGPYWVFTEAHHLQRGACCGNRCRHCPFEPKALKGCTALRPDVIERTAG' A
#
# COMPACT_ATOMS: atom_id res chain seq x y z
N MET A 1 -4.21 -6.66 -22.69
CA MET A 1 -3.03 -6.08 -22.03
C MET A 1 -3.53 -4.82 -21.34
N PRO A 2 -3.62 -4.75 -20.01
CA PRO A 2 -4.19 -3.56 -19.38
C PRO A 2 -3.33 -2.35 -19.71
N GLU A 3 -4.00 -1.35 -20.27
CA GLU A 3 -3.45 -0.08 -20.73
C GLU A 3 -3.06 0.77 -19.51
N ALA A 4 -1.94 1.46 -19.60
CA ALA A 4 -1.36 2.24 -18.52
C ALA A 4 -2.37 3.25 -17.93
N GLY A 5 -2.86 2.97 -16.72
CA GLY A 5 -3.80 3.87 -16.02
C GLY A 5 -3.86 3.64 -14.52
N GLU A 6 -3.87 2.40 -14.05
CA GLU A 6 -4.08 2.09 -12.61
C GLU A 6 -3.14 0.98 -12.11
N ALA A 7 -1.83 1.12 -12.32
CA ALA A 7 -0.86 0.17 -11.78
C ALA A 7 -0.61 0.43 -10.29
N LEU A 8 -1.53 -0.03 -9.44
CA LEU A 8 -1.38 -0.09 -7.97
C LEU A 8 -0.32 -1.13 -7.52
N GLY A 9 0.45 -1.68 -8.46
CA GLY A 9 1.44 -2.72 -8.23
C GLY A 9 2.31 -2.91 -9.46
N TYR A 10 3.46 -3.55 -9.27
CA TYR A 10 4.36 -3.97 -10.34
C TYR A 10 4.76 -5.42 -10.17
N TRP A 11 5.11 -6.09 -11.27
CA TRP A 11 5.70 -7.43 -11.24
C TRP A 11 7.19 -7.34 -10.95
N ASP A 12 7.62 -7.88 -9.82
CA ASP A 12 9.03 -8.12 -9.47
C ASP A 12 9.33 -9.59 -9.76
N GLY A 13 9.67 -9.89 -11.00
CA GLY A 13 9.84 -11.26 -11.48
C GLY A 13 8.53 -12.07 -11.34
N PRO A 14 8.53 -13.20 -10.60
CA PRO A 14 7.34 -14.02 -10.41
C PRO A 14 6.39 -13.50 -9.32
N TYR A 15 6.72 -12.41 -8.63
CA TYR A 15 5.94 -11.88 -7.53
C TYR A 15 5.27 -10.56 -7.90
N TRP A 16 3.97 -10.44 -7.60
CA TRP A 16 3.25 -9.17 -7.70
C TRP A 16 3.49 -8.33 -6.45
N VAL A 17 4.12 -7.17 -6.62
CA VAL A 17 4.41 -6.22 -5.54
C VAL A 17 3.38 -5.11 -5.56
N PHE A 18 2.54 -5.07 -4.53
CA PHE A 18 1.59 -3.98 -4.32
C PHE A 18 2.31 -2.72 -3.84
N THR A 19 1.91 -1.56 -4.37
CA THR A 19 2.40 -0.25 -3.94
C THR A 19 1.57 0.29 -2.78
N GLU A 20 2.05 1.41 -2.24
CA GLU A 20 1.40 2.12 -1.15
C GLU A 20 -0.01 2.60 -1.52
N ALA A 21 -0.20 3.05 -2.77
CA ALA A 21 -1.49 3.46 -3.30
C ALA A 21 -2.54 2.35 -3.27
N HIS A 22 -2.14 1.09 -3.52
CA HIS A 22 -3.05 -0.05 -3.42
C HIS A 22 -3.60 -0.22 -2.00
N HIS A 23 -2.71 -0.11 -1.02
CA HIS A 23 -3.06 -0.25 0.38
C HIS A 23 -3.90 0.93 0.87
N LEU A 24 -3.64 2.15 0.37
CA LEU A 24 -4.46 3.33 0.62
C LEU A 24 -5.88 3.16 0.05
N GLN A 25 -6.02 2.70 -1.19
CA GLN A 25 -7.32 2.45 -1.81
C GLN A 25 -8.10 1.34 -1.08
N ARG A 26 -7.40 0.33 -0.54
CA ARG A 26 -7.98 -0.69 0.34
C ARG A 26 -8.40 -0.14 1.71
N GLY A 27 -7.80 0.96 2.16
CA GLY A 27 -8.03 1.58 3.46
C GLY A 27 -7.58 0.77 4.67
N ALA A 28 -6.89 -0.37 4.51
CA ALA A 28 -6.49 -1.22 5.63
C ALA A 28 -5.25 -2.09 5.37
N CYS A 29 -4.40 -2.21 6.40
CA CYS A 29 -3.24 -3.09 6.41
C CYS A 29 -3.63 -4.57 6.28
N CYS A 30 -2.91 -5.30 5.43
CA CYS A 30 -3.15 -6.72 5.14
C CYS A 30 -2.53 -7.68 6.18
N GLY A 31 -1.66 -7.20 7.08
CA GLY A 31 -0.99 -8.04 8.07
C GLY A 31 0.25 -8.79 7.55
N ASN A 32 0.61 -8.66 6.28
CA ASN A 32 1.69 -9.43 5.65
C ASN A 32 3.07 -8.74 5.64
N ARG A 33 3.24 -7.67 6.43
CA ARG A 33 4.50 -6.90 6.54
C ARG A 33 5.06 -6.46 5.18
N CYS A 34 4.19 -5.98 4.30
CA CYS A 34 4.55 -5.53 2.95
C CYS A 34 5.61 -4.42 2.97
N ARG A 35 6.54 -4.44 2.01
CA ARG A 35 7.66 -3.46 1.92
C ARG A 35 7.16 -2.02 1.76
N HIS A 36 6.08 -1.83 1.00
CA HIS A 36 5.47 -0.52 0.73
C HIS A 36 4.20 -0.27 1.57
N CYS A 37 4.11 -0.84 2.79
CA CYS A 37 2.91 -0.67 3.61
C CYS A 37 2.80 0.79 4.13
N PRO A 38 1.74 1.54 3.78
CA PRO A 38 1.50 2.89 4.30
C PRO A 38 1.07 2.90 5.75
N PHE A 39 0.77 1.74 6.33
CA PHE A 39 0.21 1.64 7.66
C PHE A 39 1.28 1.23 8.67
N GLU A 40 1.21 1.83 9.85
CA GLU A 40 2.06 1.53 10.99
C GLU A 40 1.19 1.32 12.24
N PRO A 41 1.35 0.22 13.00
CA PRO A 41 2.41 -0.79 12.94
C PRO A 41 2.30 -1.78 11.76
N LYS A 42 3.46 -2.11 11.17
CA LYS A 42 3.57 -3.08 10.07
C LYS A 42 3.13 -4.46 10.56
N ALA A 43 2.33 -5.18 9.76
CA ALA A 43 1.75 -6.50 10.07
C ALA A 43 0.53 -6.54 11.02
N LEU A 44 -0.11 -5.41 11.32
CA LEU A 44 -1.40 -5.41 12.02
C LEU A 44 -2.57 -5.48 11.01
N LYS A 45 -3.18 -6.66 10.85
CA LYS A 45 -4.32 -6.86 9.94
C LYS A 45 -5.51 -6.00 10.37
N GLY A 46 -6.00 -5.14 9.47
CA GLY A 46 -7.11 -4.22 9.76
C GLY A 46 -6.68 -2.88 10.35
N CYS A 47 -5.37 -2.61 10.44
CA CYS A 47 -4.89 -1.31 10.86
C CYS A 47 -5.10 -0.26 9.77
N THR A 48 -5.73 0.86 10.12
CA THR A 48 -5.93 2.04 9.28
C THR A 48 -5.02 3.20 9.67
N ALA A 49 -4.15 3.01 10.66
CA ALA A 49 -3.20 4.02 11.11
C ALA A 49 -2.08 4.17 10.08
N LEU A 50 -2.09 5.29 9.37
CA LEU A 50 -1.08 5.64 8.38
C LEU A 50 0.21 6.11 9.07
N ARG A 51 1.36 5.82 8.47
CA ARG A 51 2.62 6.45 8.88
C ARG A 51 2.55 7.97 8.65
N PRO A 52 3.22 8.78 9.50
CA PRO A 52 3.15 10.24 9.44
C PRO A 52 3.49 10.81 8.05
N ASP A 53 4.50 10.25 7.37
CA ASP A 53 4.87 10.63 5.99
C ASP A 53 3.70 10.55 4.99
N VAL A 54 2.82 9.56 5.16
CA VAL A 54 1.68 9.35 4.26
C VAL A 54 0.52 10.27 4.63
N ILE A 55 0.33 10.54 5.93
CA ILE A 55 -0.68 11.48 6.43
C ILE A 55 -0.42 12.88 5.89
N GLU A 56 0.83 13.37 5.99
CA GLU A 56 1.20 14.71 5.52
C GLU A 56 0.91 14.90 4.02
N ARG A 57 1.14 13.88 3.20
CA ARG A 57 0.87 13.92 1.76
C ARG A 57 -0.61 13.79 1.39
N THR A 58 -1.43 13.22 2.28
CA THR A 58 -2.88 13.02 2.03
C THR A 58 -3.72 14.15 2.60
N ALA A 59 -3.17 14.92 3.55
CA ALA A 59 -3.85 16.04 4.22
C ALA A 59 -3.64 17.41 3.53
N GLY A 60 -2.89 17.46 2.42
CA GLY A 60 -2.61 18.67 1.63
C GLY A 60 -3.52 18.85 0.42
#